data_AF-A0A2K4ZH05-F1
#
_entry.id   AF-A0A2K4ZH05-F1
#
_cell.length_a   1.000
_cell.length_b   1.000
_cell.length_c   1.000
_cell.angle_alpha   90.00
_cell.angle_beta   90.00
_cell.angle_gamma   90.00
#
_symmetry.space_group_name_H-M   'P 1'
#
loop_
_entity.id
_entity.type
_entity.pdbx_description
1 polymer ?
#
loop_
_entity_poly.entity_id
_entity_poly.type
_entity_poly.pdbx_seq_one_letter_code
_entity_poly.pdbx_strand_id
1 'polypeptide(L)'
;MDARKQRRLLRRVKLAAIAAATVYTSIGIRMIVTDAGEGIKPDSVISTAAVTEAGIREFSGREASQGAKVLAPEPETEQSSEWDAEDSYLLAKLAMAEAEGEDTEGKALVILVVLNRVRSEGFPDTVEDVIMEEHNGVRQFSVTKEGGRWYKVEPDEDCYKALELVTLEDWDESEGALYFESRSDSTWHQNHLQFLFQHGKHYFYKEG
;
A
#
# COMPACT_ATOMS: atom_id res chain seq x y z
N MET A 1 -16.72 18.53 -12.92
CA MET A 1 -15.56 18.35 -12.01
C MET A 1 -14.42 17.87 -12.88
N ASP A 2 -13.19 18.39 -12.68
CA ASP A 2 -12.01 17.93 -13.42
C ASP A 2 -11.74 16.45 -13.11
N ALA A 3 -11.34 15.67 -14.13
CA ALA A 3 -11.00 14.26 -14.01
C ALA A 3 -9.84 14.02 -13.03
N ARG A 4 -8.83 14.92 -12.98
CA ARG A 4 -7.75 14.84 -11.99
C ARG A 4 -8.29 15.04 -10.58
N LYS A 5 -9.10 16.10 -10.38
CA LYS A 5 -9.76 16.38 -9.10
C LYS A 5 -10.68 15.23 -8.63
N GLN A 6 -11.34 14.54 -9.57
CA GLN A 6 -12.14 13.35 -9.28
C GLN A 6 -11.27 12.15 -8.86
N ARG A 7 -10.15 11.88 -9.53
CA ARG A 7 -9.20 10.82 -9.12
C ARG A 7 -8.62 11.07 -7.73
N ARG A 8 -8.17 12.31 -7.46
CA ARG A 8 -7.66 12.74 -6.13
C ARG A 8 -8.72 12.62 -5.03
N LEU A 9 -9.97 13.00 -5.32
CA LEU A 9 -11.09 12.82 -4.39
C LEU A 9 -11.36 11.34 -4.10
N LEU A 10 -11.34 10.48 -5.12
CA LEU A 10 -11.52 9.04 -4.96
C LEU A 10 -10.40 8.39 -4.12
N ARG A 11 -9.12 8.74 -4.35
CA ARG A 11 -7.99 8.31 -3.49
C ARG A 11 -8.20 8.72 -2.03
N ARG A 12 -8.51 10.01 -1.77
CA ARG A 12 -8.78 10.53 -0.41
C ARG A 12 -9.98 9.84 0.27
N VAL A 13 -11.05 9.55 -0.47
CA VAL A 13 -12.23 8.85 0.07
C VAL A 13 -11.92 7.38 0.37
N LYS A 14 -11.12 6.69 -0.46
CA LYS A 14 -10.62 5.33 -0.16
C LYS A 14 -9.82 5.33 1.15
N LEU A 15 -8.85 6.23 1.30
CA LEU A 15 -8.02 6.34 2.51
C LEU A 15 -8.87 6.56 3.78
N ALA A 16 -9.82 7.49 3.72
CA ALA A 16 -10.72 7.78 4.85
C ALA A 16 -11.64 6.59 5.21
N ALA A 17 -12.06 5.79 4.21
CA ALA A 17 -12.87 4.60 4.45
C ALA A 17 -12.08 3.48 5.14
N ILE A 18 -10.80 3.28 4.77
CA ILE A 18 -9.90 2.30 5.40
C ILE A 18 -9.63 2.70 6.87
N ALA A 19 -9.25 3.97 7.11
CA ALA A 19 -9.03 4.48 8.46
C ALA A 19 -10.28 4.41 9.36
N ALA A 20 -11.49 4.58 8.79
CA ALA A 20 -12.73 4.40 9.54
C ALA A 20 -13.01 2.93 9.89
N ALA A 21 -12.59 1.98 9.06
CA ALA A 21 -12.77 0.56 9.30
C ALA A 21 -11.85 0.02 10.41
N THR A 22 -10.59 0.47 10.47
CA THR A 22 -9.63 0.06 11.51
C THR A 22 -10.01 0.58 12.90
N VAL A 23 -10.60 1.79 13.00
CA VAL A 23 -11.10 2.32 14.29
C VAL A 23 -12.25 1.45 14.86
N TYR A 24 -13.06 0.81 14.02
CA TYR A 24 -14.27 0.10 14.44
C TYR A 24 -14.02 -1.28 15.09
N THR A 25 -12.85 -1.90 14.89
CA THR A 25 -12.56 -3.25 15.41
C THR A 25 -12.22 -3.27 16.91
N SER A 26 -11.89 -2.13 17.51
CA SER A 26 -11.39 -2.03 18.89
C SER A 26 -12.46 -2.04 20.00
N ILE A 27 -13.75 -1.94 19.66
CA ILE A 27 -14.87 -1.76 20.63
C ILE A 27 -15.64 -3.08 20.89
N GLY A 28 -15.18 -4.20 20.32
CA GLY A 28 -15.95 -5.46 20.24
C GLY A 28 -15.89 -6.43 21.43
N ILE A 29 -14.93 -6.31 22.37
CA ILE A 29 -14.73 -7.31 23.44
C ILE A 29 -15.14 -6.74 24.81
N ARG A 30 -16.43 -6.89 25.15
CA ARG A 30 -16.91 -6.61 26.51
C ARG A 30 -16.74 -7.84 27.41
N MET A 31 -16.14 -7.61 28.57
CA MET A 31 -15.86 -8.64 29.58
C MET A 31 -17.13 -9.32 30.10
N ILE A 32 -17.04 -10.63 30.33
CA ILE A 32 -17.76 -11.30 31.41
C ILE A 32 -16.71 -12.01 32.28
N VAL A 33 -16.27 -11.32 33.33
CA VAL A 33 -15.68 -11.94 34.51
C VAL A 33 -16.56 -11.54 35.69
N THR A 34 -17.34 -12.49 36.17
CA THR A 34 -17.98 -12.45 37.49
C THR A 34 -17.90 -13.85 38.07
N ASP A 35 -17.02 -14.01 39.06
CA ASP A 35 -16.90 -15.20 39.89
C ASP A 35 -17.94 -15.16 41.01
N ALA A 36 -18.69 -16.25 41.18
CA ALA A 36 -19.25 -16.70 42.46
C ALA A 36 -20.04 -18.03 42.31
N GLY A 37 -19.56 -19.10 42.95
CA GLY A 37 -20.44 -19.99 43.73
C GLY A 37 -21.09 -21.21 43.04
N GLU A 38 -20.81 -22.38 43.64
CA GLU A 38 -21.61 -23.62 43.69
C GLU A 38 -21.88 -24.40 42.38
N GLY A 39 -21.53 -25.69 42.41
CA GLY A 39 -21.77 -26.64 41.31
C GLY A 39 -22.87 -27.64 41.62
N ILE A 40 -23.71 -27.94 40.62
CA ILE A 40 -24.63 -29.09 40.59
C ILE A 40 -24.49 -29.81 39.24
N LYS A 41 -24.63 -31.13 39.25
CA LYS A 41 -24.43 -32.04 38.09
C LYS A 41 -25.62 -32.01 37.12
N PRO A 42 -25.42 -32.40 35.84
CA PRO A 42 -26.49 -32.41 34.83
C PRO A 42 -27.47 -33.58 35.04
N ASP A 43 -28.76 -33.38 34.70
CA ASP A 43 -29.52 -34.33 33.86
C ASP A 43 -30.93 -33.86 33.45
N SER A 44 -31.27 -34.12 32.17
CA SER A 44 -32.60 -34.23 31.56
C SER A 44 -33.60 -33.05 31.55
N VAL A 45 -34.10 -32.72 30.34
CA VAL A 45 -35.53 -32.79 29.99
C VAL A 45 -35.70 -33.08 28.49
N ILE A 46 -36.88 -33.55 28.08
CA ILE A 46 -37.10 -34.44 26.94
C ILE A 46 -38.14 -33.88 25.94
N SER A 47 -37.89 -34.09 24.64
CA SER A 47 -38.87 -34.15 23.51
C SER A 47 -39.67 -32.87 23.18
N THR A 48 -39.88 -32.52 21.91
CA THR A 48 -40.99 -33.06 21.09
C THR A 48 -40.75 -32.86 19.58
N ALA A 49 -41.11 -33.90 18.80
CA ALA A 49 -41.47 -34.01 17.36
C ALA A 49 -41.61 -32.70 16.51
N ALA A 50 -41.52 -32.64 15.17
CA ALA A 50 -41.63 -33.62 14.06
C ALA A 50 -41.18 -32.90 12.74
N VAL A 51 -40.96 -33.51 11.56
CA VAL A 51 -40.91 -34.93 11.12
C VAL A 51 -40.08 -35.07 9.80
N THR A 52 -39.84 -36.32 9.40
CA THR A 52 -39.48 -36.93 8.10
C THR A 52 -40.10 -36.28 6.83
N GLU A 53 -39.56 -36.47 5.60
CA GLU A 53 -39.37 -37.74 4.88
C GLU A 53 -38.10 -37.84 4.02
N ALA A 54 -37.69 -39.08 3.74
CA ALA A 54 -36.66 -39.42 2.76
C ALA A 54 -37.19 -40.51 1.80
N GLY A 55 -36.68 -40.51 0.55
CA GLY A 55 -36.94 -41.54 -0.46
C GLY A 55 -37.68 -41.01 -1.70
N ILE A 56 -37.58 -41.63 -2.88
CA ILE A 56 -36.85 -42.84 -3.30
C ILE A 56 -36.51 -42.73 -4.80
N ARG A 57 -35.33 -43.20 -5.23
CA ARG A 57 -35.07 -44.10 -6.40
C ARG A 57 -33.78 -43.79 -7.15
N GLU A 58 -32.85 -44.74 -7.11
CA GLU A 58 -31.78 -44.88 -8.09
C GLU A 58 -32.32 -45.38 -9.43
N PHE A 59 -31.73 -44.94 -10.55
CA PHE A 59 -31.78 -45.66 -11.82
C PHE A 59 -30.43 -45.56 -12.53
N SER A 60 -29.94 -46.68 -13.06
CA SER A 60 -28.62 -46.84 -13.65
C SER A 60 -28.63 -46.59 -15.16
N GLY A 61 -27.59 -45.97 -15.74
CA GLY A 61 -27.50 -45.90 -17.22
C GLY A 61 -26.63 -44.82 -17.90
N ARG A 62 -25.33 -44.74 -17.58
CA ARG A 62 -24.19 -44.78 -18.53
C ARG A 62 -24.11 -43.87 -19.82
N GLU A 63 -22.95 -43.17 -19.94
CA GLU A 63 -22.25 -42.57 -21.12
C GLU A 63 -22.50 -41.10 -21.58
N ALA A 64 -21.40 -40.33 -21.49
CA ALA A 64 -20.81 -39.44 -22.51
C ALA A 64 -21.55 -38.18 -23.04
N SER A 65 -21.03 -37.01 -22.62
CA SER A 65 -20.23 -36.07 -23.43
C SER A 65 -20.59 -34.57 -23.33
N GLN A 66 -19.55 -33.73 -23.41
CA GLN A 66 -19.58 -32.27 -23.65
C GLN A 66 -20.28 -31.37 -22.62
N GLY A 67 -19.75 -31.34 -21.40
CA GLY A 67 -19.93 -30.19 -20.50
C GLY A 67 -19.08 -28.99 -20.95
N ALA A 68 -19.71 -27.89 -21.35
CA ALA A 68 -19.01 -26.63 -21.57
C ALA A 68 -18.47 -26.11 -20.23
N LYS A 69 -17.13 -26.11 -20.06
CA LYS A 69 -16.48 -25.53 -18.89
C LYS A 69 -16.58 -24.01 -18.97
N VAL A 70 -17.68 -23.46 -18.44
CA VAL A 70 -17.75 -22.03 -18.11
C VAL A 70 -16.65 -21.78 -17.09
N LEU A 71 -15.58 -21.13 -17.53
CA LEU A 71 -14.51 -20.68 -16.68
C LEU A 71 -15.06 -19.52 -15.84
N ALA A 72 -15.48 -19.83 -14.61
CA ALA A 72 -15.65 -18.78 -13.61
C ALA A 72 -14.30 -18.07 -13.45
N PRO A 73 -14.24 -16.72 -13.47
CA PRO A 73 -13.01 -16.03 -13.12
C PRO A 73 -12.64 -16.42 -11.69
N GLU A 74 -11.40 -16.87 -11.50
CA GLU A 74 -10.88 -17.07 -10.15
C GLU A 74 -10.79 -15.70 -9.45
N PRO A 75 -11.03 -15.64 -8.12
CA PRO A 75 -10.97 -14.37 -7.41
C PRO A 75 -9.53 -13.87 -7.39
N GLU A 76 -9.24 -12.88 -8.24
CA GLU A 76 -8.03 -12.08 -8.10
C GLU A 76 -8.04 -11.50 -6.68
N THR A 77 -7.05 -11.90 -5.88
CA THR A 77 -6.86 -11.37 -4.54
C THR A 77 -6.34 -9.96 -4.66
N GLU A 78 -7.25 -9.00 -4.83
CA GLU A 78 -6.95 -7.57 -4.73
C GLU A 78 -6.44 -7.28 -3.31
N GLN A 79 -5.13 -7.41 -3.11
CA GLN A 79 -4.47 -6.77 -2.00
C GLN A 79 -4.67 -5.27 -2.16
N SER A 80 -5.17 -4.62 -1.11
CA SER A 80 -5.66 -3.25 -1.17
C SER A 80 -4.54 -2.21 -1.07
N SER A 81 -3.40 -2.44 -1.72
CA SER A 81 -2.37 -1.42 -1.89
C SER A 81 -2.91 -0.28 -2.75
N GLU A 82 -2.52 0.97 -2.47
CA GLU A 82 -2.86 2.12 -3.32
C GLU A 82 -2.18 2.04 -4.70
N TRP A 83 -1.14 1.20 -4.80
CA TRP A 83 -0.20 1.03 -5.90
C TRP A 83 -0.26 -0.40 -6.44
N ASP A 84 -0.16 -0.56 -7.76
CA ASP A 84 -0.09 -1.88 -8.39
C ASP A 84 1.36 -2.42 -8.45
N ALA A 85 1.55 -3.55 -9.14
CA ALA A 85 2.86 -4.20 -9.24
C ALA A 85 3.88 -3.39 -10.08
N GLU A 86 3.42 -2.57 -11.04
CA GLU A 86 4.29 -1.72 -11.85
C GLU A 86 4.72 -0.48 -11.04
N ASP A 87 3.77 0.21 -10.40
CA ASP A 87 4.07 1.29 -9.46
C ASP A 87 5.02 0.82 -8.35
N SER A 88 4.76 -0.37 -7.76
CA SER A 88 5.60 -0.98 -6.72
C SER A 88 7.05 -1.21 -7.18
N TYR A 89 7.23 -1.78 -8.37
CA TYR A 89 8.54 -1.98 -8.96
C TYR A 89 9.25 -0.65 -9.26
N LEU A 90 8.55 0.35 -9.78
CA LEU A 90 9.11 1.69 -10.06
C LEU A 90 9.59 2.38 -8.77
N LEU A 91 8.81 2.31 -7.67
CA LEU A 91 9.18 2.86 -6.37
C LEU A 91 10.42 2.17 -5.79
N ALA A 92 10.43 0.83 -5.77
CA ALA A 92 11.58 0.05 -5.29
C ALA A 92 12.82 0.30 -6.17
N LYS A 93 12.66 0.42 -7.49
CA LYS A 93 13.77 0.74 -8.41
C LYS A 93 14.31 2.14 -8.19
N LEU A 94 13.48 3.13 -7.83
CA LEU A 94 13.97 4.47 -7.47
C LEU A 94 14.72 4.45 -6.14
N ALA A 95 14.19 3.74 -5.13
CA ALA A 95 14.86 3.57 -3.85
C ALA A 95 16.25 2.93 -4.03
N MET A 96 16.35 1.91 -4.88
CA MET A 96 17.65 1.38 -5.28
C MET A 96 18.48 2.46 -5.98
N ALA A 97 17.93 3.16 -6.97
CA ALA A 97 18.63 4.13 -7.82
C ALA A 97 19.27 5.29 -7.03
N GLU A 98 18.54 5.89 -6.09
CA GLU A 98 18.94 7.09 -5.31
C GLU A 98 19.52 6.75 -3.93
N ALA A 99 19.13 5.64 -3.28
CA ALA A 99 19.48 5.31 -1.88
C ALA A 99 20.23 3.97 -1.69
N GLU A 100 20.99 3.53 -2.69
CA GLU A 100 21.94 2.41 -2.52
C GLU A 100 22.95 2.73 -1.40
N GLY A 101 22.99 1.88 -0.37
CA GLY A 101 23.86 2.04 0.78
C GLY A 101 23.36 3.00 1.88
N GLU A 102 22.11 3.48 1.79
CA GLU A 102 21.33 3.87 2.97
C GLU A 102 20.64 2.63 3.58
N ASP A 103 20.05 2.76 4.77
CA ASP A 103 19.25 1.72 5.41
C ASP A 103 17.82 1.62 4.85
N THR A 104 17.02 0.68 5.37
CA THR A 104 15.64 0.43 4.93
C THR A 104 14.75 1.67 5.13
N GLU A 105 14.91 2.39 6.24
CA GLU A 105 14.19 3.64 6.53
C GLU A 105 14.57 4.75 5.55
N GLY A 106 15.87 4.92 5.25
CA GLY A 106 16.35 5.90 4.27
C GLY A 106 15.83 5.64 2.85
N LYS A 107 15.67 4.36 2.48
CA LYS A 107 14.99 3.96 1.23
C LYS A 107 13.49 4.24 1.28
N ALA A 108 12.83 3.96 2.39
CA ALA A 108 11.39 4.20 2.59
C ALA A 108 11.06 5.70 2.51
N LEU A 109 11.93 6.57 3.03
CA LEU A 109 11.80 8.03 2.92
C LEU A 109 11.88 8.53 1.47
N VAL A 110 12.72 7.93 0.61
CA VAL A 110 12.75 8.24 -0.83
C VAL A 110 11.46 7.82 -1.53
N ILE A 111 10.90 6.65 -1.18
CA ILE A 111 9.58 6.20 -1.65
C ILE A 111 8.49 7.19 -1.21
N LEU A 112 8.47 7.57 0.06
CA LEU A 112 7.50 8.52 0.62
C LEU A 112 7.55 9.87 -0.09
N VAL A 113 8.71 10.40 -0.48
CA VAL A 113 8.80 11.64 -1.27
C VAL A 113 8.06 11.52 -2.62
N VAL A 114 8.15 10.37 -3.30
CA VAL A 114 7.37 10.12 -4.54
C VAL A 114 5.87 10.06 -4.23
N LEU A 115 5.48 9.32 -3.19
CA LEU A 115 4.06 9.19 -2.83
C LEU A 115 3.44 10.52 -2.40
N ASN A 116 4.18 11.33 -1.63
CA ASN A 116 3.79 12.66 -1.21
C ASN A 116 3.57 13.58 -2.41
N ARG A 117 4.44 13.52 -3.44
CA ARG A 117 4.21 14.22 -4.72
C ARG A 117 2.94 13.74 -5.42
N VAL A 118 2.76 12.44 -5.63
CA VAL A 118 1.54 11.89 -6.27
C VAL A 118 0.25 12.29 -5.53
N ARG A 119 0.32 12.50 -4.21
CA ARG A 119 -0.78 12.95 -3.36
C ARG A 119 -0.94 14.48 -3.31
N SER A 120 0.02 15.26 -3.77
CA SER A 120 0.08 16.73 -3.64
C SER A 120 -0.40 17.46 -4.89
N GLU A 121 -1.03 18.63 -4.70
CA GLU A 121 -1.80 19.23 -5.79
C GLU A 121 -0.94 19.79 -6.94
N GLY A 122 0.30 20.20 -6.66
CA GLY A 122 1.24 20.81 -7.62
C GLY A 122 2.05 19.85 -8.50
N PHE A 123 1.94 18.54 -8.28
CA PHE A 123 2.76 17.51 -8.93
C PHE A 123 1.92 16.59 -9.85
N PRO A 124 2.57 15.72 -10.66
CA PRO A 124 1.88 14.69 -11.45
C PRO A 124 1.10 13.66 -10.61
N ASP A 125 0.15 12.97 -11.24
CA ASP A 125 -0.84 12.09 -10.57
C ASP A 125 -0.46 10.59 -10.56
N THR A 126 0.69 10.21 -11.11
CA THR A 126 1.17 8.82 -11.22
C THR A 126 2.62 8.69 -10.76
N VAL A 127 3.04 7.49 -10.32
CA VAL A 127 4.42 7.22 -9.91
C VAL A 127 5.38 7.42 -11.08
N GLU A 128 5.04 6.89 -12.26
CA GLU A 128 5.87 7.05 -13.48
C GLU A 128 6.06 8.53 -13.84
N ASP A 129 4.99 9.33 -13.90
CA ASP A 129 5.09 10.76 -14.25
C ASP A 129 5.94 11.55 -13.23
N VAL A 130 5.87 11.21 -11.94
CA VAL A 130 6.69 11.84 -10.90
C VAL A 130 8.16 11.42 -11.01
N ILE A 131 8.45 10.15 -11.25
CA ILE A 131 9.83 9.64 -11.40
C ILE A 131 10.50 10.18 -12.67
N MET A 132 9.73 10.29 -13.75
CA MET A 132 10.20 10.76 -15.05
C MET A 132 10.15 12.28 -15.20
N GLU A 133 9.64 13.01 -14.20
CA GLU A 133 9.42 14.46 -14.21
C GLU A 133 10.67 15.25 -14.69
N GLU A 134 10.46 16.13 -15.66
CA GLU A 134 11.52 16.94 -16.28
C GLU A 134 11.07 18.41 -16.41
N HIS A 135 11.87 19.33 -15.87
CA HIS A 135 11.63 20.77 -15.92
C HIS A 135 12.75 21.44 -16.70
N ASN A 136 12.44 22.06 -17.84
CA ASN A 136 13.40 22.76 -18.71
C ASN A 136 14.64 21.92 -19.11
N GLY A 137 14.47 20.62 -19.35
CA GLY A 137 15.57 19.70 -19.69
C GLY A 137 16.33 19.15 -18.47
N VAL A 138 15.92 19.48 -17.24
CA VAL A 138 16.49 18.97 -16.00
C VAL A 138 15.55 17.95 -15.38
N ARG A 139 16.02 16.71 -15.20
CA ARG A 139 15.27 15.65 -14.51
C ARG A 139 15.17 15.94 -13.02
N GLN A 140 13.99 15.73 -12.46
CA GLN A 140 13.74 15.83 -11.03
C GLN A 140 14.60 14.82 -10.24
N PHE A 141 14.63 13.58 -10.69
CA PHE A 141 15.48 12.52 -10.14
C PHE A 141 16.72 12.39 -11.02
N SER A 142 17.88 12.77 -10.51
CA SER A 142 19.10 12.91 -11.33
C SER A 142 19.57 11.58 -11.92
N VAL A 143 19.12 10.46 -11.34
CA VAL A 143 19.37 9.09 -11.80
C VAL A 143 18.60 8.69 -13.06
N THR A 144 17.50 9.37 -13.41
CA THR A 144 16.63 9.04 -14.56
C THR A 144 17.02 9.74 -15.86
N LYS A 145 18.03 10.62 -15.83
CA LYS A 145 18.64 11.19 -17.05
C LYS A 145 19.24 10.08 -17.93
N GLU A 146 19.38 10.35 -19.24
CA GLU A 146 19.97 9.40 -20.19
C GLU A 146 21.33 8.86 -19.70
N GLY A 147 21.49 7.54 -19.70
CA GLY A 147 22.69 6.86 -19.20
C GLY A 147 22.91 6.98 -17.68
N GLY A 148 21.92 7.46 -16.92
CA GLY A 148 21.91 7.54 -15.45
C GLY A 148 21.86 6.18 -14.75
N ARG A 149 21.82 6.19 -13.40
CA ARG A 149 21.88 4.95 -12.60
C ARG A 149 20.59 4.13 -12.70
N TRP A 150 19.43 4.78 -12.91
CA TRP A 150 18.13 4.13 -13.12
C TRP A 150 18.15 2.99 -14.15
N TYR A 151 18.86 3.19 -15.27
CA TYR A 151 18.93 2.23 -16.38
C TYR A 151 19.95 1.08 -16.17
N LYS A 152 20.59 0.99 -15.01
CA LYS A 152 21.73 0.09 -14.75
C LYS A 152 21.52 -0.83 -13.54
N VAL A 153 20.40 -0.69 -12.84
CA VAL A 153 20.17 -1.30 -11.53
C VAL A 153 18.76 -1.86 -11.44
N GLU A 154 18.60 -2.88 -10.61
CA GLU A 154 17.33 -3.48 -10.24
C GLU A 154 17.19 -3.48 -8.72
N PRO A 155 15.97 -3.33 -8.18
CA PRO A 155 15.74 -3.34 -6.73
C PRO A 155 16.19 -4.64 -6.08
N ASP A 156 16.82 -4.51 -4.91
CA ASP A 156 17.17 -5.63 -4.03
C ASP A 156 16.08 -5.89 -2.96
N GLU A 157 16.30 -6.91 -2.14
CA GLU A 157 15.38 -7.30 -1.06
C GLU A 157 15.11 -6.17 -0.06
N ASP A 158 16.09 -5.29 0.18
CA ASP A 158 15.93 -4.18 1.13
C ASP A 158 15.11 -3.02 0.54
N CYS A 159 15.18 -2.82 -0.78
CA CYS A 159 14.28 -1.89 -1.49
C CYS A 159 12.82 -2.35 -1.42
N TYR A 160 12.56 -3.66 -1.47
CA TYR A 160 11.20 -4.19 -1.30
C TYR A 160 10.74 -4.12 0.16
N LYS A 161 11.60 -4.39 1.16
CA LYS A 161 11.27 -4.14 2.58
C LYS A 161 10.94 -2.69 2.87
N ALA A 162 11.67 -1.75 2.26
CA ALA A 162 11.36 -0.33 2.37
C ALA A 162 9.99 0.03 1.77
N LEU A 163 9.57 -0.66 0.69
CA LEU A 163 8.24 -0.51 0.13
C LEU A 163 7.16 -1.15 1.04
N GLU A 164 7.41 -2.35 1.58
CA GLU A 164 6.50 -3.04 2.51
C GLU A 164 6.28 -2.20 3.78
N LEU A 165 7.33 -1.62 4.35
CA LEU A 165 7.27 -0.70 5.49
C LEU A 165 6.31 0.48 5.22
N VAL A 166 6.36 1.08 4.02
CA VAL A 166 5.49 2.20 3.63
C VAL A 166 4.06 1.77 3.26
N THR A 167 3.87 0.57 2.71
CA THR A 167 2.60 0.17 2.06
C THR A 167 1.79 -0.89 2.81
N LEU A 168 2.41 -1.64 3.72
CA LEU A 168 1.79 -2.68 4.54
C LEU A 168 1.82 -2.33 6.04
N GLU A 169 2.84 -1.60 6.49
CA GLU A 169 2.98 -1.19 7.90
C GLU A 169 2.52 0.26 8.16
N ASP A 170 2.06 0.98 7.13
CA ASP A 170 1.63 2.39 7.18
C ASP A 170 2.69 3.34 7.79
N TRP A 171 3.99 3.02 7.65
CA TRP A 171 5.08 3.83 8.20
C TRP A 171 5.35 5.10 7.38
N ASP A 172 5.32 6.26 8.04
CA ASP A 172 5.60 7.57 7.45
C ASP A 172 6.27 8.51 8.46
N GLU A 173 7.59 8.54 8.47
CA GLU A 173 8.41 9.53 9.18
C GLU A 173 8.87 10.67 8.23
N SER A 174 8.19 10.88 7.08
CA SER A 174 8.65 11.85 6.07
C SER A 174 8.37 13.31 6.41
N GLU A 175 7.57 13.59 7.45
CA GLU A 175 7.02 14.93 7.76
C GLU A 175 6.32 15.62 6.56
N GLY A 176 5.88 14.85 5.55
CA GLY A 176 5.34 15.39 4.31
C GLY A 176 6.41 15.95 3.36
N ALA A 177 7.64 15.44 3.40
CA ALA A 177 8.72 15.84 2.51
C ALA A 177 8.33 15.66 1.03
N LEU A 178 8.69 16.65 0.22
CA LEU A 178 8.48 16.70 -1.23
C LEU A 178 9.79 16.74 -2.01
N TYR A 179 10.91 16.97 -1.33
CA TYR A 179 12.24 17.08 -1.92
C TYR A 179 13.27 16.46 -0.97
N PHE A 180 14.35 15.94 -1.54
CA PHE A 180 15.57 15.63 -0.80
C PHE A 180 16.80 16.02 -1.62
N GLU A 181 17.92 16.27 -0.95
CA GLU A 181 19.24 16.31 -1.59
C GLU A 181 20.26 15.48 -0.80
N SER A 182 21.22 14.89 -1.50
CA SER A 182 22.49 14.53 -0.88
C SER A 182 23.34 15.80 -0.73
N ARG A 183 24.25 15.82 0.24
CA ARG A 183 25.11 16.99 0.50
C ARG A 183 25.84 17.43 -0.77
N SER A 184 25.57 18.66 -1.22
CA SER A 184 26.17 19.26 -2.41
C SER A 184 26.68 20.69 -2.13
N ASP A 185 27.42 21.27 -3.07
CA ASP A 185 27.80 22.69 -3.03
C ASP A 185 26.64 23.64 -3.42
N SER A 186 25.48 23.07 -3.83
CA SER A 186 24.27 23.86 -4.09
C SER A 186 23.68 24.34 -2.78
N THR A 187 23.25 25.61 -2.75
CA THR A 187 22.47 26.18 -1.65
C THR A 187 21.00 26.39 -2.02
N TRP A 188 20.56 25.89 -3.20
CA TRP A 188 19.23 26.20 -3.71
C TRP A 188 18.11 25.69 -2.80
N HIS A 189 18.14 24.40 -2.40
CA HIS A 189 17.12 23.83 -1.51
C HIS A 189 17.05 24.58 -0.17
N GLN A 190 18.20 24.80 0.47
CA GLN A 190 18.33 25.52 1.74
C GLN A 190 17.83 26.97 1.69
N ASN A 191 17.87 27.62 0.52
CA ASN A 191 17.43 29.01 0.34
C ASN A 191 15.96 29.17 -0.10
N HIS A 192 15.31 28.11 -0.61
CA HIS A 192 13.97 28.18 -1.21
C HIS A 192 12.94 27.23 -0.59
N LEU A 193 13.38 26.25 0.20
CA LEU A 193 12.52 25.24 0.82
C LEU A 193 12.68 25.21 2.34
N GLN A 194 11.63 24.80 3.04
CA GLN A 194 11.72 24.52 4.47
C GLN A 194 12.44 23.17 4.67
N PHE A 195 13.58 23.20 5.37
CA PHE A 195 14.24 22.00 5.88
C PHE A 195 13.39 21.32 6.95
N LEU A 196 13.32 19.98 6.89
CA LEU A 196 12.63 19.13 7.85
C LEU A 196 13.67 18.46 8.77
N PHE A 197 14.34 17.43 8.25
CA PHE A 197 15.33 16.62 8.96
C PHE A 197 16.38 16.05 7.99
N GLN A 198 17.38 15.38 8.56
CA GLN A 198 18.38 14.61 7.82
C GLN A 198 18.30 13.14 8.24
N HIS A 199 18.21 12.23 7.28
CA HIS A 199 18.38 10.79 7.50
C HIS A 199 19.52 10.27 6.64
N GLY A 200 20.50 9.62 7.28
CA GLY A 200 21.71 9.14 6.60
C GLY A 200 22.41 10.26 5.80
N LYS A 201 22.56 10.07 4.48
CA LYS A 201 23.16 11.07 3.57
C LYS A 201 22.16 12.09 3.00
N HIS A 202 20.86 11.92 3.22
CA HIS A 202 19.80 12.74 2.64
C HIS A 202 19.26 13.79 3.60
N TYR A 203 19.09 15.01 3.08
CA TYR A 203 18.46 16.14 3.74
C TYR A 203 17.07 16.33 3.11
N PHE A 204 16.01 16.36 3.91
CA PHE A 204 14.62 16.37 3.45
C PHE A 204 13.98 17.75 3.61
N TYR A 205 13.13 18.11 2.65
CA TYR A 205 12.53 19.45 2.56
C TYR A 205 11.08 19.41 2.03
N LYS A 206 10.36 20.49 2.28
CA LYS A 206 9.02 20.78 1.76
C LYS A 206 8.93 22.25 1.29
N GLU A 207 7.85 22.60 0.60
CA GLU A 207 7.51 24.01 0.33
C GLU A 207 7.29 24.77 1.66
N GLY A 208 7.71 26.03 1.72
CA GLY A 208 7.67 26.89 2.93
C GLY A 208 6.44 27.76 3.06
#